data_AF-A0A7V5SR72-F1
#
_entry.id   AF-A0A7V5SR72-F1
#
_cell.length_a   1.000
_cell.length_b   1.000
_cell.length_c   1.000
_cell.angle_alpha   90.00
_cell.angle_beta   90.00
_cell.angle_gamma   90.00
#
_symmetry.space_group_name_H-M   'P 1'
#
loop_
_entity.id
_entity.type
_entity.pdbx_description
1 polymer ?
#
loop_
_entity_poly.entity_id
_entity_poly.type
_entity_poly.pdbx_seq_one_letter_code
_entity_poly.pdbx_strand_id
1 'polypeptide(L)' 'MHFIRELIENNQNSDPLKNLPHIHRHFTRYSKGTFNGPAISIKISNSYINLNSSFEYEDFLAWLVANSLSDN' A
#
# COMPACT_ATOMS: atom_id res chain seq x y z
N MET A 1 -8.60 3.34 -7.41
CA MET A 1 -8.06 3.67 -6.08
C MET A 1 -7.29 2.47 -5.56
N HIS A 2 -6.16 2.69 -4.87
CA HIS A 2 -5.27 1.61 -4.43
C HIS A 2 -5.83 0.93 -3.17
N PHE A 3 -5.85 -0.40 -3.10
CA PHE A 3 -6.49 -1.13 -1.98
C PHE A 3 -5.86 -0.80 -0.61
N ILE A 4 -4.55 -0.58 -0.57
CA ILE A 4 -3.82 -0.20 0.66
C ILE A 4 -4.28 1.16 1.16
N ARG A 5 -4.48 2.12 0.25
CA ARG A 5 -5.00 3.44 0.57
C ARG A 5 -6.42 3.34 1.12
N GLU A 6 -7.30 2.60 0.45
CA GLU A 6 -8.68 2.43 0.89
C GLU A 6 -8.76 1.74 2.27
N LEU A 7 -7.87 0.80 2.57
CA LEU A 7 -7.76 0.21 3.91
C LEU A 7 -7.37 1.24 4.98
N ILE A 8 -6.40 2.10 4.69
CA ILE A 8 -5.93 3.13 5.63
C ILE A 8 -7.01 4.19 5.85
N GLU A 9 -7.64 4.68 4.78
CA GLU A 9 -8.70 5.69 4.85
C GLU A 9 -9.98 5.14 5.50
N ASN A 10 -10.28 3.84 5.34
CA ASN A 10 -11.48 3.19 5.88
C ASN A 10 -11.20 2.30 7.10
N ASN A 11 -10.12 2.56 7.84
CA ASN A 11 -9.72 1.74 9.01
C ASN A 11 -10.79 1.69 10.14
N GLN A 12 -11.80 2.56 10.10
CA GLN A 12 -12.92 2.56 11.05
C GLN A 12 -14.10 1.65 10.63
N ASN A 13 -14.07 1.04 9.45
CA ASN A 13 -15.13 0.13 9.02
C ASN A 13 -14.95 -1.24 9.68
N SER A 14 -15.86 -1.59 10.58
CA SER A 14 -15.84 -2.80 11.40
C SER A 14 -16.05 -4.11 10.61
N ASP A 15 -16.47 -4.06 9.35
CA ASP A 15 -16.69 -5.23 8.49
C ASP A 15 -16.10 -5.04 7.06
N PRO A 16 -14.81 -5.39 6.85
CA PRO A 16 -14.14 -5.26 5.55
C PRO A 16 -14.77 -6.13 4.45
N LEU A 17 -15.42 -7.21 4.84
CA LEU A 17 -16.04 -8.18 3.94
C LEU A 17 -17.27 -7.59 3.23
N LYS A 18 -18.03 -6.74 3.93
CA LYS A 18 -19.21 -6.05 3.36
C LYS A 18 -18.85 -4.74 2.69
N ASN A 19 -17.91 -3.99 3.26
CA ASN A 19 -17.65 -2.61 2.83
C ASN A 19 -16.54 -2.51 1.78
N LEU A 20 -15.65 -3.50 1.69
CA LEU A 20 -14.50 -3.51 0.79
C LEU A 20 -14.34 -4.90 0.11
N PRO A 21 -15.37 -5.40 -0.61
CA PRO A 21 -15.39 -6.77 -1.13
C PRO A 21 -14.29 -7.05 -2.16
N HIS A 22 -13.84 -6.04 -2.91
CA HIS A 22 -12.72 -6.16 -3.86
C HIS A 22 -11.38 -6.33 -3.14
N ILE A 23 -11.18 -5.67 -1.99
CA ILE A 23 -10.00 -5.84 -1.15
C ILE A 23 -9.97 -7.24 -0.55
N HIS A 24 -11.11 -7.68 0.00
CA HIS A 24 -11.25 -9.06 0.49
C HIS A 24 -10.95 -10.08 -0.61
N ARG A 25 -11.43 -9.84 -1.85
CA ARG A 25 -11.13 -10.69 -3.01
C ARG A 25 -9.64 -10.69 -3.37
N HIS A 26 -8.97 -9.54 -3.25
CA HIS A 26 -7.53 -9.42 -3.48
C HIS A 26 -6.75 -10.30 -2.49
N PHE A 27 -7.00 -10.15 -1.19
CA PHE A 27 -6.38 -11.00 -0.17
C PHE A 27 -6.76 -12.47 -0.35
N THR A 28 -8.03 -12.83 -0.53
CA THR A 28 -8.40 -14.24 -0.69
C THR A 28 -7.84 -14.90 -1.96
N ARG A 29 -7.53 -14.12 -3.01
CA ARG A 29 -6.91 -14.61 -4.23
C ARG A 29 -5.39 -14.77 -4.10
N TYR A 30 -4.71 -13.79 -3.52
CA TYR A 30 -3.25 -13.73 -3.47
C TYR A 30 -2.65 -14.22 -2.14
N SER A 31 -3.43 -14.27 -1.05
CA SER A 31 -3.01 -14.75 0.28
C SER A 31 -3.15 -16.27 0.47
N LYS A 32 -3.50 -17.03 -0.58
CA LYS A 32 -3.49 -18.51 -0.51
C LYS A 32 -2.08 -19.11 -0.49
N GLY A 33 -1.04 -18.28 -0.63
CA GLY A 33 0.36 -18.64 -0.40
C GLY A 33 0.93 -17.94 0.83
N THR A 34 2.15 -18.31 1.22
CA THR A 34 2.92 -17.57 2.22
C THR A 34 3.21 -16.16 1.71
N PHE A 35 2.57 -15.17 2.32
CA PHE A 35 2.87 -13.76 2.04
C PHE A 35 4.22 -13.43 2.67
N ASN A 36 5.26 -13.28 1.86
CA ASN A 36 6.60 -12.92 2.32
C ASN A 36 6.77 -11.40 2.58
N GLY A 37 5.67 -10.65 2.57
CA GLY A 37 5.70 -9.19 2.68
C GLY A 37 5.90 -8.50 1.34
N PRO A 38 5.71 -7.16 1.30
CA PRO A 38 6.15 -6.37 0.16
C PRO A 38 7.67 -6.40 0.06
N ALA A 39 8.20 -6.62 -1.14
CA ALA A 39 9.62 -6.45 -1.41
C ALA A 39 9.93 -4.94 -1.50
N ILE A 40 10.19 -4.29 -0.36
CA ILE A 40 10.58 -2.87 -0.29
C ILE A 40 12.10 -2.79 -0.12
N SER A 41 12.77 -2.06 -1.02
CA SER A 41 14.19 -1.76 -0.90
C SER A 41 14.39 -0.26 -0.91
N ILE A 42 15.01 0.25 0.16
CA ILE A 42 15.38 1.66 0.31
C ILE A 42 16.88 1.78 0.07
N LYS A 43 17.28 2.65 -0.86
CA LYS A 43 18.67 3.03 -1.07
C LYS A 43 18.80 4.54 -0.90
N ILE A 44 19.59 4.95 0.08
CA ILE A 44 19.81 6.35 0.41
C ILE A 44 21.17 6.77 -0.14
N SER A 45 21.20 7.88 -0.85
CA SER A 45 22.42 8.55 -1.27
C SER A 45 22.42 9.99 -0.75
N ASN A 46 23.54 10.71 -0.90
CA ASN A 46 23.66 12.09 -0.43
C ASN A 46 22.70 13.06 -1.14
N SER A 47 22.21 12.75 -2.34
CA SER A 47 21.39 13.66 -3.16
C SER A 47 20.02 13.11 -3.54
N TYR A 48 19.76 11.82 -3.32
CA TYR A 48 18.47 11.19 -3.63
C TYR A 48 18.18 9.99 -2.75
N ILE A 49 16.89 9.69 -2.60
CA ILE A 49 16.38 8.48 -1.96
C ILE A 49 15.71 7.64 -3.06
N ASN A 50 16.20 6.42 -3.28
CA ASN A 50 15.59 5.45 -4.19
C ASN A 50 14.73 4.47 -3.39
N LEU A 51 13.44 4.45 -3.71
CA LEU A 51 12.47 3.49 -3.19
C LEU A 51 12.10 2.51 -4.30
N ASN A 52 12.47 1.25 -4.14
CA ASN A 52 12.04 0.18 -5.05
C ASN A 52 10.99 -0.66 -4.34
N SER A 53 9.89 -0.94 -5.01
CA SER A 53 8.88 -1.83 -4.48
C SER A 53 8.24 -2.70 -5.56
N SER A 54 7.42 -3.66 -5.15
CA SER A 54 6.52 -4.33 -6.09
C SER A 54 5.48 -3.33 -6.59
N PHE A 55 5.00 -3.49 -7.83
CA PHE A 55 4.14 -2.53 -8.54
C PHE A 55 3.03 -1.89 -7.68
N GLU A 56 2.29 -2.71 -6.93
CA GLU A 56 1.19 -2.26 -6.05
C GLU A 56 1.63 -1.43 -4.84
N TYR A 57 2.88 -1.55 -4.41
CA TYR A 57 3.42 -0.83 -3.27
C TYR A 57 4.16 0.44 -3.71
N GLU A 58 4.66 0.48 -4.94
CA GLU A 58 5.27 1.69 -5.53
C GLU A 58 4.24 2.81 -5.64
N ASP A 59 3.06 2.52 -6.20
CA ASP A 59 1.96 3.49 -6.29
C ASP A 59 1.49 3.99 -4.91
N PHE A 60 1.44 3.09 -3.91
CA PHE A 60 1.14 3.46 -2.54
C PHE A 60 2.20 4.38 -1.93
N LEU A 61 3.48 4.07 -2.13
CA LEU A 61 4.60 4.89 -1.66
C LEU A 61 4.60 6.27 -2.33
N ALA A 62 4.34 6.34 -3.64
CA ALA A 62 4.23 7.61 -4.37
C ALA A 62 3.10 8.47 -3.81
N TRP A 63 1.93 7.88 -3.55
CA TRP A 63 0.82 8.57 -2.89
C TRP A 63 1.21 9.05 -1.49
N LEU A 64 1.83 8.21 -0.67
CA LEU A 64 2.24 8.57 0.69
C LEU A 64 3.23 9.73 0.68
N VAL A 65 4.24 9.68 -0.20
CA VAL A 65 5.23 10.75 -0.38
C VAL A 65 4.54 12.04 -0.81
N ALA A 66 3.65 11.99 -1.80
CA ALA A 66 2.91 13.17 -2.27
C ALA A 66 2.06 13.83 -1.16
N ASN A 67 1.43 13.05 -0.29
CA ASN A 67 0.66 13.59 0.85
C ASN A 67 1.54 13.99 2.05
N SER A 68 2.73 13.41 2.20
CA SER A 68 3.69 13.87 3.21
C SER A 68 4.38 15.18 2.84
N LEU A 69 4.45 15.48 1.53
CA LEU A 69 4.98 16.72 0.97
C LEU A 69 3.92 17.80 0.80
N SER A 70 2.63 17.48 0.97
CA SER A 70 1.61 18.53 1.12
C SER A 70 1.78 19.12 2.52
N ASP A 71 2.52 20.22 2.57
CA ASP A 71 2.76 21.02 3.76
C ASP A 71 1.46 21.53 4.41
N ASN A 72 1.62 22.02 5.65
CA ASN A 72 0.96 23.23 6.16
C ASN A 72 0.29 24.12 5.10
#